data_AF-A0A7C6A668-F1
#
_entry.id   AF-A0A7C6A668-F1
#
_cell.length_a   1.000
_cell.length_b   1.000
_cell.length_c   1.000
_cell.angle_alpha   90.00
_cell.angle_beta   90.00
_cell.angle_gamma   90.00
#
_symmetry.space_group_name_H-M   'P 1'
#
loop_
_entity.id
_entity.type
_entity.pdbx_description
1 polymer ?
#
loop_
_entity_poly.entity_id
_entity_poly.type
_entity_poly.pdbx_seq_one_letter_code
_entity_poly.pdbx_strand_id
1 'polypeptide(L)'
;MKTRMLLLLALPVGLLAQAPPQPPIADLKSYLNLQDAQIQAFQQLRQTQMQATQGIHTEMASKQQALREQLDRGSTDAAALGKLLLEIEGLRKRLLQASETYRAQAVNILTAEQKSKLAALEQAQKLEPAVRQAQMLGLLLPPEPGPQPAPGMPGLGRGFGRFPGQWAPNVAPSDRGAMRMRAPRVFPPLPR
;
A
#
# COMPACT_ATOMS: atom_id res chain seq x y z
N MET A 1 9.74 27.23 53.34
CA MET A 1 10.56 27.01 52.12
C MET A 1 10.60 25.50 51.88
N LYS A 2 9.67 24.88 51.15
CA LYS A 2 9.66 24.63 49.68
C LYS A 2 11.01 24.19 49.11
N THR A 3 11.27 22.87 49.09
CA THR A 3 11.91 22.20 47.94
C THR A 3 11.49 20.73 47.87
N ARG A 4 10.64 20.42 46.89
CA ARG A 4 10.39 19.07 46.38
C ARG A 4 11.39 18.86 45.25
N MET A 5 12.09 17.73 45.20
CA MET A 5 12.79 17.33 43.98
C MET A 5 12.54 15.84 43.71
N LEU A 6 11.70 15.64 42.69
CA LEU A 6 11.34 14.38 42.06
C LEU A 6 12.57 13.73 41.42
N LEU A 7 12.75 12.42 41.61
CA LEU A 7 13.60 11.61 40.74
C LEU A 7 12.71 10.82 39.77
N LEU A 8 12.95 11.02 38.48
CA LEU A 8 12.21 10.46 37.35
C LEU A 8 12.28 8.94 37.28
N LEU A 9 11.12 8.31 37.10
CA LEU A 9 10.95 6.93 36.68
C LEU A 9 10.96 6.89 35.14
N ALA A 10 11.98 6.28 34.54
CA ALA A 10 12.05 6.06 33.10
C ALA A 10 11.22 4.83 32.72
N LEU A 11 10.11 5.04 32.00
CA LEU A 11 9.29 4.00 31.38
C LEU A 11 9.81 3.68 29.97
N PRO A 12 10.04 2.41 29.60
CA PRO A 12 10.31 2.05 28.22
C PRO A 12 9.00 2.03 27.44
N VAL A 13 8.85 2.96 26.49
CA VAL A 13 7.75 2.95 25.53
C VAL A 13 8.01 1.83 24.51
N GLY A 14 7.38 0.68 24.72
CA GLY A 14 7.27 -0.36 23.71
C GLY A 14 6.35 0.10 22.59
N LEU A 15 6.93 0.61 21.49
CA LEU A 15 6.22 0.81 20.23
C LEU A 15 5.98 -0.55 19.58
N LEU A 16 4.88 -1.22 19.95
CA LEU A 16 4.32 -2.28 19.12
C LEU A 16 3.86 -1.65 17.81
N ALA A 17 4.51 -2.03 16.70
CA ALA A 17 4.07 -1.70 15.35
C ALA A 17 2.60 -2.14 15.19
N GLN A 18 1.69 -1.17 15.16
CA GLN A 18 0.27 -1.45 14.96
C GLN A 18 0.08 -1.96 13.53
N ALA A 19 -0.28 -3.24 13.41
CA ALA A 19 -0.72 -3.80 12.13
C ALA A 19 -1.89 -2.96 11.58
N PRO A 20 -1.95 -2.72 10.27
CA PRO A 20 -3.00 -1.89 9.68
C PRO A 20 -4.39 -2.41 10.07
N PRO A 21 -5.35 -1.52 10.36
CA PRO A 21 -6.69 -1.91 10.79
C PRO A 21 -7.31 -2.81 9.71
N GLN A 22 -7.66 -4.04 10.10
CA GLN A 22 -8.33 -4.98 9.20
C GLN A 22 -9.70 -4.42 8.83
N PRO A 23 -10.12 -4.50 7.55
CA PRO A 23 -11.45 -4.06 7.16
C PRO A 23 -12.51 -4.82 7.99
N PRO A 24 -13.59 -4.15 8.40
CA PRO A 24 -14.63 -4.78 9.20
C PRO A 24 -15.29 -5.91 8.40
N ILE A 25 -15.15 -7.15 8.85
CA ILE A 25 -15.80 -8.34 8.25
C ILE A 25 -17.17 -8.62 8.88
N ALA A 26 -17.80 -7.61 9.50
CA ALA A 26 -19.02 -7.75 10.29
C ALA A 26 -20.19 -8.30 9.46
N ASP A 27 -20.38 -7.78 8.24
CA ASP A 27 -21.47 -8.21 7.35
C ASP A 27 -21.26 -9.65 6.89
N LEU A 28 -20.02 -10.03 6.56
CA LEU A 28 -19.69 -11.39 6.16
C LEU A 28 -19.85 -12.38 7.32
N LYS A 29 -19.44 -11.97 8.54
CA LYS A 29 -19.65 -12.74 9.76
C LYS A 29 -21.13 -12.99 10.00
N SER A 30 -21.96 -11.96 9.90
CA SER A 30 -23.41 -12.05 10.06
C SER A 30 -24.04 -12.96 9.01
N TYR A 31 -23.76 -12.70 7.73
CA TYR A 31 -24.34 -13.43 6.61
C TYR A 31 -24.01 -14.93 6.62
N LEU A 32 -22.72 -15.26 6.78
CA LEU A 32 -22.25 -16.65 6.85
C LEU A 32 -22.41 -17.25 8.26
N ASN A 33 -22.89 -16.50 9.25
CA ASN A 33 -22.92 -16.93 10.65
C ASN A 33 -21.56 -17.52 11.11
N LEU A 34 -20.47 -16.77 10.86
CA LEU A 34 -19.12 -17.23 11.18
C LEU A 34 -18.88 -17.25 12.69
N GLN A 35 -18.38 -18.37 13.18
CA GLN A 35 -17.94 -18.50 14.56
C GLN A 35 -16.60 -17.79 14.77
N ASP A 36 -16.33 -17.35 16.01
CA ASP A 36 -15.07 -16.68 16.34
C ASP A 36 -13.84 -17.56 16.06
N ALA A 37 -13.96 -18.88 16.29
CA ALA A 37 -12.93 -19.85 15.94
C ALA A 37 -12.63 -19.87 14.43
N GLN A 38 -13.65 -19.74 13.57
CA GLN A 38 -13.45 -19.67 12.12
C GLN A 38 -12.78 -18.37 11.71
N ILE A 39 -13.14 -17.25 12.35
CA ILE A 39 -12.48 -15.95 12.12
C ILE A 39 -10.99 -16.03 12.48
N GLN A 40 -10.65 -16.62 13.62
CA GLN A 40 -9.25 -16.86 14.01
C GLN A 40 -8.52 -17.74 13.00
N ALA A 41 -9.15 -18.82 12.53
CA ALA A 41 -8.58 -19.68 11.48
C ALA A 41 -8.32 -18.91 10.18
N PHE A 42 -9.22 -18.03 9.74
CA PHE A 42 -9.00 -17.18 8.57
C PHE A 42 -7.84 -16.20 8.76
N GLN A 43 -7.70 -15.62 9.94
CA GLN A 43 -6.60 -14.70 10.26
C GLN A 43 -5.25 -15.42 10.24
N GLN A 44 -5.17 -16.59 10.85
CA GLN A 44 -3.97 -17.44 10.82
C GLN A 44 -3.62 -17.86 9.39
N LEU A 45 -4.61 -18.32 8.62
CA LEU A 45 -4.43 -18.70 7.23
C LEU A 45 -3.90 -17.53 6.38
N ARG A 46 -4.42 -16.32 6.59
CA ARG A 46 -3.92 -15.10 5.93
C ARG A 46 -2.48 -14.80 6.30
N GLN A 47 -2.11 -14.94 7.57
CA GLN A 47 -0.74 -14.71 8.03
C GLN A 47 0.24 -15.69 7.37
N THR A 48 -0.12 -16.98 7.33
CA THR A 48 0.66 -18.02 6.65
C THR A 48 0.81 -17.71 5.16
N GLN A 49 -0.27 -17.29 4.50
CA GLN A 49 -0.23 -16.93 3.08
C GLN A 49 0.71 -15.75 2.81
N MET A 50 0.65 -14.69 3.64
CA MET A 50 1.56 -13.54 3.49
C MET A 50 3.03 -13.96 3.62
N GLN A 51 3.34 -14.83 4.58
CA GLN A 51 4.71 -15.34 4.76
C GLN A 51 5.14 -16.20 3.57
N ALA A 52 4.25 -17.06 3.06
CA ALA A 52 4.54 -17.94 1.93
C ALA A 52 4.79 -17.17 0.62
N THR A 53 4.14 -16.03 0.40
CA THR A 53 4.30 -15.24 -0.83
C THR A 53 5.30 -14.10 -0.74
N GLN A 54 5.74 -13.72 0.47
CA GLN A 54 6.65 -12.58 0.67
C GLN A 54 7.92 -12.70 -0.19
N GLY A 55 8.58 -13.86 -0.18
CA GLY A 55 9.78 -14.08 -0.99
C GLY A 55 9.53 -13.94 -2.49
N ILE A 56 8.38 -14.44 -2.97
CA ILE A 56 8.00 -14.36 -4.39
C ILE A 56 7.77 -12.90 -4.81
N HIS A 57 7.14 -12.09 -3.96
CA HIS A 57 6.94 -10.66 -4.21
C HIS A 57 8.27 -9.91 -4.28
N THR A 58 9.17 -10.15 -3.33
CA THR A 58 10.50 -9.52 -3.31
C THR A 58 11.30 -9.89 -4.56
N GLU A 59 11.31 -11.17 -4.93
CA GLU A 59 12.02 -11.65 -6.12
C GLU A 59 11.43 -11.05 -7.41
N MET A 60 10.10 -10.99 -7.50
CA MET A 60 9.41 -10.40 -8.65
C MET A 60 9.73 -8.91 -8.81
N ALA A 61 9.72 -8.15 -7.70
CA ALA A 61 10.07 -6.73 -7.71
C ALA A 61 11.51 -6.52 -8.20
N SER A 62 12.46 -7.33 -7.70
CA SER A 62 13.86 -7.29 -8.13
C SER A 62 14.01 -7.56 -9.63
N LYS A 63 13.37 -8.59 -10.16
CA LYS A 63 13.45 -8.92 -11.59
C LYS A 63 12.78 -7.88 -12.48
N GLN A 64 11.65 -7.32 -12.04
CA GLN A 64 10.99 -6.21 -12.74
C GLN A 64 11.83 -4.94 -12.75
N GLN A 65 12.61 -4.68 -11.69
CA GLN A 65 13.57 -3.58 -11.67
C GLN A 65 14.72 -3.85 -12.66
N ALA A 66 15.33 -5.04 -12.63
CA ALA A 66 16.39 -5.40 -13.56
C ALA A 66 15.96 -5.30 -15.03
N LEU A 67 14.74 -5.76 -15.34
CA LEU A 67 14.16 -5.64 -16.68
C LEU A 67 14.03 -4.16 -17.11
N ARG A 68 13.50 -3.31 -16.24
CA ARG A 68 13.38 -1.86 -16.50
C ARG A 68 14.75 -1.22 -16.74
N GLU A 69 15.72 -1.51 -15.88
CA GLU A 69 17.08 -0.97 -16.02
C GLU A 69 17.75 -1.37 -17.33
N GLN A 70 17.56 -2.61 -17.81
CA GLN A 70 18.10 -3.05 -19.10
C GLN A 70 17.45 -2.33 -20.27
N LEU A 71 16.13 -2.13 -20.22
CA LEU A 71 15.39 -1.39 -21.25
C LEU A 71 15.77 0.09 -21.28
N ASP A 72 15.88 0.73 -20.11
CA ASP A 72 16.23 2.15 -19.97
C ASP A 72 17.67 2.44 -20.46
N ARG A 73 18.58 1.47 -20.32
CA ARG A 73 19.95 1.54 -20.87
C ARG A 73 20.02 1.25 -22.37
N GLY A 74 18.91 0.93 -23.02
CA GLY A 74 18.87 0.60 -24.45
C GLY A 74 19.53 -0.75 -24.77
N SER A 75 19.42 -1.73 -23.87
CA SER A 75 20.01 -3.07 -24.10
C SER A 75 19.49 -3.69 -25.40
N THR A 76 20.42 -4.17 -26.23
CA THR A 76 20.12 -4.95 -27.45
C THR A 76 20.19 -6.45 -27.22
N ASP A 77 20.44 -6.89 -25.98
CA ASP A 77 20.52 -8.31 -25.63
C ASP A 77 19.12 -8.90 -25.40
N ALA A 78 18.52 -9.38 -26.49
CA ALA A 78 17.21 -10.02 -26.46
C ALA A 78 17.18 -11.30 -25.61
N ALA A 79 18.29 -12.04 -25.50
CA ALA A 79 18.34 -13.27 -24.72
C ALA A 79 18.26 -12.97 -23.22
N ALA A 80 18.99 -11.96 -22.74
CA ALA A 80 18.91 -11.50 -21.35
C ALA A 80 17.51 -10.99 -20.98
N LEU A 81 16.89 -10.18 -21.85
CA LEU A 81 15.53 -9.67 -21.65
C LEU A 81 14.49 -10.81 -21.63
N GLY A 82 14.61 -11.75 -22.58
CA GLY A 82 13.72 -12.91 -22.66
C GLY A 82 13.79 -13.79 -21.41
N LYS A 83 15.00 -14.00 -20.87
CA LYS A 83 15.19 -14.73 -19.60
C LYS A 83 14.47 -14.05 -18.44
N LEU A 84 14.63 -12.74 -18.27
CA LEU A 84 13.95 -11.99 -17.20
C LEU A 84 12.42 -12.09 -17.31
N LEU A 85 11.87 -11.99 -18.53
CA LEU A 85 10.43 -12.13 -18.77
C LEU A 85 9.91 -13.52 -18.38
N LEU A 86 10.62 -14.58 -18.76
CA LEU A 86 10.25 -15.96 -18.40
C LEU A 86 10.32 -16.20 -16.90
N GLU A 87 11.33 -15.66 -16.22
CA GLU A 87 11.46 -15.76 -14.76
C GLU A 87 10.34 -15.01 -14.04
N ILE A 88 9.98 -13.80 -14.47
CA ILE A 88 8.84 -13.04 -13.93
C ILE A 88 7.54 -13.82 -14.12
N GLU A 89 7.34 -14.42 -15.30
CA GLU A 89 6.15 -15.22 -15.58
C GLU A 89 6.09 -16.48 -14.69
N GLY A 90 7.23 -17.14 -14.46
CA GLY A 90 7.32 -18.23 -13.49
C GLY A 90 6.89 -17.81 -12.07
N LEU A 91 7.31 -16.64 -11.61
CA LEU A 91 6.91 -16.10 -10.31
C LEU A 91 5.42 -15.75 -10.24
N ARG A 92 4.84 -15.20 -11.32
CA ARG A 92 3.39 -14.94 -11.40
C ARG A 92 2.58 -16.22 -11.28
N LYS A 93 2.98 -17.29 -11.98
CA LYS A 93 2.32 -18.59 -11.88
C LYS A 93 2.38 -19.16 -10.46
N ARG A 94 3.51 -19.01 -9.77
CA ARG A 94 3.64 -19.42 -8.36
C ARG A 94 2.70 -18.62 -7.44
N LEU A 95 2.55 -17.31 -7.64
CA LEU A 95 1.58 -16.50 -6.88
C LEU A 95 0.13 -16.94 -7.14
N LEU A 96 -0.22 -17.25 -8.39
CA LEU A 96 -1.56 -17.76 -8.73
C LEU A 96 -1.84 -19.09 -8.03
N GLN A 97 -0.90 -20.04 -8.09
CA GLN A 97 -1.01 -21.32 -7.39
C GLN A 97 -1.15 -21.16 -5.87
N ALA A 98 -0.39 -20.22 -5.28
CA ALA A 98 -0.51 -19.91 -3.85
C ALA A 98 -1.90 -19.32 -3.52
N SER A 99 -2.44 -18.46 -4.39
CA SER A 99 -3.78 -17.89 -4.22
C SER A 99 -4.88 -18.94 -4.33
N GLU A 100 -4.77 -19.87 -5.28
CA GLU A 100 -5.71 -20.99 -5.44
C GLU A 100 -5.70 -21.91 -4.21
N THR A 101 -4.50 -22.23 -3.72
CA THR A 101 -4.30 -23.03 -2.51
C THR A 101 -4.91 -22.35 -1.29
N TYR A 102 -4.63 -21.06 -1.09
CA TYR A 102 -5.23 -20.25 -0.03
C TYR A 102 -6.75 -20.26 -0.11
N ARG A 103 -7.33 -20.07 -1.31
CA ARG A 103 -8.78 -20.09 -1.51
C ARG A 103 -9.38 -21.44 -1.12
N ALA A 104 -8.77 -22.54 -1.56
CA ALA A 104 -9.23 -23.89 -1.24
C ALA A 104 -9.18 -24.14 0.28
N GLN A 105 -8.10 -23.76 0.95
CA GLN A 105 -7.95 -23.87 2.40
C GLN A 105 -8.98 -23.00 3.14
N ALA A 106 -9.21 -21.77 2.68
CA ALA A 106 -10.21 -20.87 3.25
C ALA A 106 -11.63 -21.45 3.15
N VAL A 107 -12.01 -22.00 1.99
CA VAL A 107 -13.31 -22.65 1.82
C VAL A 107 -13.46 -23.86 2.74
N ASN A 108 -12.37 -24.59 3.04
CA ASN A 108 -12.41 -25.74 3.94
C ASN A 108 -12.63 -25.39 5.41
N ILE A 109 -12.45 -24.13 5.83
CA ILE A 109 -12.81 -23.65 7.18
C ILE A 109 -14.34 -23.57 7.34
N LEU A 110 -15.08 -23.45 6.24
CA LEU A 110 -16.53 -23.29 6.25
C LEU A 110 -17.26 -24.64 6.37
N THR A 111 -18.40 -24.63 7.05
CA THR A 111 -19.32 -25.77 7.09
C THR A 111 -20.05 -25.94 5.75
N ALA A 112 -20.73 -27.08 5.56
CA ALA A 112 -21.54 -27.31 4.35
C ALA A 112 -22.62 -26.24 4.14
N GLU A 113 -23.31 -25.84 5.21
CA GLU A 113 -24.33 -24.77 5.16
C GLU A 113 -23.69 -23.43 4.75
N GLN A 114 -22.54 -23.08 5.33
CA GLN A 114 -21.84 -21.84 5.01
C GLN A 114 -21.32 -21.81 3.58
N LYS A 115 -20.88 -22.95 3.03
CA LYS A 115 -20.50 -23.09 1.62
C LYS A 115 -21.69 -22.85 0.69
N SER A 116 -22.89 -23.28 1.08
CA SER A 116 -24.12 -22.98 0.33
C SER A 116 -24.42 -21.48 0.30
N LYS A 117 -24.29 -20.78 1.44
CA LYS A 117 -24.41 -19.32 1.50
C LYS A 117 -23.32 -18.61 0.69
N LEU A 118 -22.08 -19.11 0.72
CA LEU A 118 -21.00 -18.58 -0.11
C LEU A 118 -21.33 -18.68 -1.61
N ALA A 119 -21.91 -19.78 -2.05
CA ALA A 119 -22.34 -19.93 -3.45
C ALA A 119 -23.39 -18.89 -3.86
N ALA A 120 -24.29 -18.48 -2.94
CA ALA A 120 -25.22 -17.39 -3.21
C ALA A 120 -24.51 -16.04 -3.38
N LEU A 121 -23.46 -15.75 -2.60
CA LEU A 121 -22.60 -14.58 -2.81
C LEU A 121 -21.89 -14.64 -4.16
N GLU A 122 -21.40 -15.81 -4.58
CA GLU A 122 -20.77 -15.99 -5.89
C GLU A 122 -21.76 -15.73 -7.04
N GLN A 123 -23.03 -16.12 -6.91
CA GLN A 123 -24.05 -15.77 -7.92
C GLN A 123 -24.36 -14.27 -7.90
N ALA A 124 -24.48 -13.66 -6.73
CA ALA A 124 -24.71 -12.22 -6.61
C ALA A 124 -23.55 -11.40 -7.20
N GLN A 125 -22.30 -11.86 -7.02
CA GLN A 125 -21.12 -11.23 -7.61
C GLN A 125 -21.19 -11.16 -9.14
N LYS A 126 -21.77 -12.16 -9.81
CA LYS A 126 -21.92 -12.16 -11.28
C LYS A 126 -22.88 -11.07 -11.77
N LEU A 127 -23.80 -10.61 -10.91
CA LEU A 127 -24.76 -9.55 -11.25
C LEU A 127 -24.16 -8.14 -11.07
N GLU A 128 -22.98 -8.03 -10.48
CA GLU A 128 -22.36 -6.75 -10.13
C GLU A 128 -22.22 -5.79 -11.33
N PRO A 129 -21.87 -6.21 -12.55
CA PRO A 129 -21.90 -5.33 -13.72
C PRO A 129 -23.30 -4.75 -14.02
N ALA A 130 -24.35 -5.57 -13.93
CA ALA A 130 -25.73 -5.14 -14.17
C ALA A 130 -26.23 -4.23 -13.03
N VAL A 131 -25.86 -4.53 -11.78
CA VAL A 131 -26.15 -3.66 -10.62
C VAL A 131 -25.51 -2.29 -10.82
N ARG A 132 -24.24 -2.21 -11.24
CA ARG A 132 -23.59 -0.93 -11.56
C ARG A 132 -24.31 -0.17 -12.67
N GLN A 133 -24.72 -0.85 -13.74
CA GLN A 133 -25.46 -0.23 -14.84
C GLN A 133 -26.82 0.31 -14.36
N ALA A 134 -27.54 -0.46 -13.56
CA ALA A 134 -28.81 -0.03 -12.96
C ALA A 134 -28.61 1.19 -12.04
N GLN A 135 -27.52 1.26 -11.28
CA GLN A 135 -27.17 2.44 -10.47
C GLN A 135 -26.85 3.66 -11.33
N MET A 136 -26.08 3.49 -12.41
CA MET A 136 -25.79 4.59 -13.35
C MET A 136 -27.05 5.16 -14.00
N LEU A 137 -28.05 4.31 -14.25
CA LEU A 137 -29.34 4.71 -14.80
C LEU A 137 -30.32 5.21 -13.71
N GLY A 138 -29.91 5.25 -12.45
CA GLY A 138 -30.75 5.67 -11.32
C GLY A 138 -31.86 4.69 -10.95
N LEU A 139 -31.83 3.46 -11.48
CA LEU A 139 -32.80 2.40 -11.17
C LEU A 139 -32.53 1.75 -9.81
N LEU A 140 -31.29 1.83 -9.32
CA LEU A 140 -30.87 1.38 -7.99
C LEU A 140 -30.06 2.48 -7.32
N LEU A 141 -30.23 2.61 -6.01
CA LEU A 141 -29.37 3.47 -5.20
C LEU A 141 -28.07 2.71 -4.88
N PRO A 142 -26.89 3.38 -4.89
CA PRO A 142 -25.68 2.78 -4.36
C PRO A 142 -25.88 2.44 -2.88
N PRO A 143 -25.28 1.36 -2.37
CA PRO A 143 -25.34 1.06 -0.94
C PRO A 143 -24.76 2.25 -0.16
N GLU A 144 -25.44 2.63 0.92
CA GLU A 144 -24.98 3.66 1.85
C GLU A 144 -23.51 3.38 2.21
N PRO A 145 -22.59 4.35 2.01
CA PRO A 145 -21.22 4.16 2.45
C PRO A 145 -21.24 3.89 3.95
N GLY A 146 -20.76 2.71 4.35
CA GLY A 146 -20.65 2.33 5.76
C GLY A 146 -19.92 3.40 6.59
N PRO A 147 -20.04 3.37 7.93
CA PRO A 147 -19.59 4.44 8.82
C PRO A 147 -18.22 4.97 8.39
N GLN A 148 -18.22 6.16 7.78
CA GLN A 148 -16.99 6.78 7.32
C GLN A 148 -16.16 7.13 8.55
N PRO A 149 -14.83 6.89 8.54
CA PRO A 149 -13.97 7.40 9.60
C PRO A 149 -14.20 8.91 9.71
N ALA A 150 -14.46 9.39 10.92
CA ALA A 150 -14.95 10.73 11.20
C ALA A 150 -14.11 11.82 10.49
N PRO A 151 -14.73 12.92 10.01
CA PRO A 151 -14.01 14.03 9.40
C PRO A 151 -13.00 14.60 10.41
N GLY A 152 -11.71 14.37 10.17
CA GLY A 152 -10.62 14.83 11.06
C GLY A 152 -9.48 13.84 11.27
N MET A 153 -9.64 12.56 10.91
CA MET A 153 -8.51 11.66 10.77
C MET A 153 -7.79 11.94 9.43
N PRO A 154 -6.46 12.13 9.39
CA PRO A 154 -5.68 12.15 8.15
C PRO A 154 -5.70 10.76 7.49
N GLY A 155 -6.85 10.40 6.94
CA GLY A 155 -7.05 9.19 6.16
C GLY A 155 -6.57 9.42 4.74
N LEU A 156 -5.51 8.71 4.37
CA LEU A 156 -5.01 8.55 3.02
C LEU A 156 -6.17 8.13 2.10
N GLY A 157 -6.71 9.11 1.37
CA GLY A 157 -7.75 8.94 0.38
C GLY A 157 -7.31 7.98 -0.73
N ARG A 158 -8.18 7.01 -0.98
CA ARG A 158 -8.13 6.09 -2.11
C ARG A 158 -8.48 6.88 -3.38
N GLY A 159 -7.49 7.13 -4.24
CA GLY A 159 -7.69 7.75 -5.55
C GLY A 159 -6.38 7.91 -6.32
N PHE A 160 -6.26 7.22 -7.44
CA PHE A 160 -5.18 7.40 -8.41
C PHE A 160 -5.02 8.88 -8.80
N GLY A 161 -3.78 9.37 -8.84
CA GLY A 161 -3.41 10.54 -9.63
C GLY A 161 -3.46 11.90 -8.93
N ARG A 162 -2.46 12.19 -8.10
CA ARG A 162 -1.86 13.53 -8.02
C ARG A 162 -0.42 13.41 -7.53
N PHE A 163 0.54 13.44 -8.46
CA PHE A 163 1.86 13.97 -8.13
C PHE A 163 1.67 15.46 -7.81
N PRO A 164 2.20 15.94 -6.68
CA PRO A 164 2.90 17.21 -6.75
C PRO A 164 4.14 17.25 -5.83
N GLY A 165 5.30 17.50 -6.46
CA GLY A 165 6.48 18.03 -5.78
C GLY A 165 7.29 16.99 -5.01
N GLN A 166 8.62 17.03 -4.95
CA GLN A 166 9.54 18.09 -5.25
C GLN A 166 10.86 17.44 -5.65
N TRP A 167 11.32 17.72 -6.86
CA TRP A 167 12.75 17.87 -7.08
C TRP A 167 13.19 19.04 -6.20
N ALA A 168 13.84 18.76 -5.08
CA ALA A 168 14.62 19.77 -4.38
C ALA A 168 16.03 19.78 -4.99
N PRO A 169 16.42 20.76 -5.81
CA PRO A 169 17.83 21.05 -5.95
C PRO A 169 18.32 21.57 -4.59
N ASN A 170 19.36 20.92 -4.09
CA ASN A 170 20.05 21.25 -2.86
C ASN A 170 20.62 22.69 -2.97
N VAL A 171 19.90 23.67 -2.43
CA VAL A 171 20.41 25.05 -2.27
C VAL A 171 20.87 25.17 -0.82
N ALA A 172 22.19 25.17 -0.64
CA ALA A 172 22.85 25.35 0.64
C ALA A 172 22.42 26.68 1.31
N PRO A 173 22.34 26.74 2.65
CA PRO A 173 22.00 27.97 3.36
C PRO A 173 23.11 29.01 3.15
N SER A 174 22.73 30.18 2.63
CA SER A 174 23.63 31.31 2.46
C SER A 174 24.01 31.91 3.81
N ASP A 175 25.33 32.01 3.97
CA ASP A 175 26.05 32.67 5.04
C ASP A 175 25.66 34.15 5.13
N ARG A 176 24.97 34.54 6.21
CA ARG A 176 24.83 35.94 6.60
C ARG A 176 26.11 36.36 7.32
N GLY A 177 27.06 36.89 6.58
CA GLY A 177 28.28 37.46 7.17
C GLY A 177 28.99 38.42 6.23
N ALA A 178 29.13 39.67 6.67
CA ALA A 178 30.00 40.71 6.14
C ALA A 178 29.60 41.40 4.83
N MET A 179 28.75 42.43 4.97
CA MET A 179 28.87 43.66 4.19
C MET A 179 30.32 44.18 4.27
N ARG A 180 31.05 44.16 3.16
CA ARG A 180 32.24 45.00 2.96
C ARG A 180 31.95 46.02 1.87
N MET A 181 32.00 47.29 2.29
CA MET A 181 31.83 48.47 1.46
C MET A 181 32.80 48.46 0.28
N ARG A 182 32.27 48.72 -0.91
CA ARG A 182 33.03 48.93 -2.14
C ARG A 182 33.34 50.42 -2.25
N ALA A 183 34.61 50.79 -2.16
CA ALA A 183 35.09 52.16 -2.36
C ALA A 183 34.89 52.63 -3.82
N PRO A 184 34.67 53.93 -4.07
CA PRO A 184 34.45 54.46 -5.42
C PRO A 184 35.73 54.51 -6.26
N ARG A 185 35.60 54.16 -7.55
CA ARG A 185 36.66 54.19 -8.56
C ARG A 185 37.03 55.64 -8.90
N VAL A 186 38.30 55.98 -8.74
CA VAL A 186 38.90 57.22 -9.28
C VAL A 186 39.32 56.95 -10.73
N PHE A 187 38.83 57.74 -11.68
CA PHE A 187 39.24 57.73 -13.09
C PHE A 187 40.50 58.60 -13.28
N PRO A 188 41.49 58.17 -14.08
CA PRO A 188 42.60 59.04 -14.48
C PRO A 188 42.23 59.92 -15.69
N PRO A 189 42.81 61.13 -15.83
CA PRO A 189 42.54 62.02 -16.97
C PRO A 189 43.34 61.62 -18.22
N LEU A 190 42.74 61.85 -19.39
CA LEU A 190 43.36 61.63 -20.70
C LEU A 190 44.40 62.73 -21.02
N PRO A 191 45.51 62.38 -21.71
CA PRO A 191 46.54 63.34 -22.09
C PRO A 191 46.09 64.24 -23.26
N ARG A 192 46.60 65.47 -23.28
CA ARG A 192 46.58 66.38 -24.43
C ARG A 192 47.83 66.18 -25.28
#